data_AF-A0A6A5TG45-F1
#
_entry.id   AF-A0A6A5TG45-F1
#
_cell.length_a   1.000
_cell.length_b   1.000
_cell.length_c   1.000
_cell.angle_alpha   90.00
_cell.angle_beta   90.00
_cell.angle_gamma   90.00
#
_symmetry.space_group_name_H-M   'P 1'
#
loop_
_entity.id
_entity.type
_entity.pdbx_description
1 polymer ?
#
loop_
_entity_poly.entity_id
_entity_poly.type
_entity_poly.pdbx_seq_one_letter_code
_entity_poly.pdbx_strand_id
1 'polypeptide(L)'
;MLKREVETFARMSHPNIVKFIAAQGFGGTDLEVFTALREGNIDDLIEKELFLREPKWAEALLHQTLQALDYLAFKGIVHRDVKPANILYQSLSGGGYTFQLTDFGLCNLVDVWSLFVTLAYVLNANEFRKKRFDTNALRIRAVQEAADVAGFRPIQDMAIVDPKERASAAAILDKLFNGEGRSTRRD
;
A
#
# COMPACT_ATOMS: atom_id res chain seq x y z
N MET A 1 12.03 12.61 17.77
CA MET A 1 11.65 12.14 16.40
C MET A 1 10.35 11.34 16.47
N LEU A 2 10.35 10.18 17.15
CA LEU A 2 9.18 9.30 17.32
C LEU A 2 7.88 9.98 17.83
N LYS A 3 7.95 10.87 18.84
CA LYS A 3 6.75 11.54 19.39
C LYS A 3 5.98 12.34 18.34
N ARG A 4 6.67 13.08 17.47
CA ARG A 4 6.04 13.86 16.40
C ARG A 4 5.35 12.96 15.37
N GLU A 5 5.94 11.80 15.09
CA GLU A 5 5.41 10.84 14.12
C GLU A 5 4.15 10.18 14.67
N VAL A 6 4.15 9.79 15.95
CA VAL A 6 2.95 9.28 16.64
C VAL A 6 1.86 10.35 16.72
N GLU A 7 2.20 11.59 17.07
CA GLU A 7 1.22 12.70 17.09
C GLU A 7 0.63 12.96 15.70
N THR A 8 1.42 12.79 14.65
CA THR A 8 0.96 12.94 13.28
C THR A 8 0.02 11.80 12.89
N PHE A 9 0.38 10.55 13.21
CA PHE A 9 -0.46 9.39 13.00
C PHE A 9 -1.78 9.49 13.78
N ALA A 10 -1.73 9.93 15.04
CA ALA A 10 -2.90 10.12 15.89
C ALA A 10 -3.90 11.15 15.33
N ARG A 11 -3.46 12.08 14.48
CA ARG A 11 -4.31 13.08 13.82
C ARG A 11 -4.81 12.64 12.44
N MET A 12 -4.36 11.48 11.93
CA MET A 12 -4.84 10.98 10.65
C MET A 12 -6.28 10.47 10.78
N SER A 13 -7.09 10.81 9.78
CA SER A 13 -8.43 10.27 9.64
C SER A 13 -8.69 10.03 8.16
N HIS A 14 -8.65 8.77 7.76
CA HIS A 14 -8.88 8.34 6.39
C HIS A 14 -9.48 6.92 6.38
N PRO A 15 -10.48 6.62 5.53
CA PRO A 15 -11.13 5.30 5.50
C PRO A 15 -10.16 4.15 5.21
N ASN A 16 -9.03 4.41 4.52
CA ASN A 16 -8.02 3.41 4.16
C ASN A 16 -6.73 3.50 4.99
N ILE A 17 -6.78 4.14 6.15
CA ILE A 17 -5.69 4.12 7.15
C ILE A 17 -6.28 3.59 8.46
N VAL A 18 -5.57 2.67 9.10
CA VAL A 18 -6.05 2.10 10.36
C VAL A 18 -6.16 3.21 11.42
N LYS A 19 -7.25 3.18 12.19
CA LYS A 19 -7.49 4.19 13.22
C LYS A 19 -6.52 4.00 14.37
N PHE A 20 -5.74 5.04 14.67
CA PHE A 20 -4.94 5.13 15.89
C PHE A 20 -5.86 5.15 17.13
N ILE A 21 -5.47 4.41 18.17
CA ILE A 21 -6.17 4.40 19.47
C ILE A 21 -5.32 5.09 20.53
N ALA A 22 -4.09 4.62 20.74
CA ALA A 22 -3.21 5.11 21.80
C ALA A 22 -1.75 4.77 21.50
N ALA A 23 -0.84 5.42 22.22
CA ALA A 23 0.56 5.04 22.27
C ALA A 23 1.11 5.22 23.68
N GLN A 24 2.05 4.35 24.07
CA GLN A 24 2.72 4.42 25.37
C GLN A 24 4.21 4.09 25.25
N GLY A 25 4.97 4.32 26.32
CA GLY A 25 6.42 4.06 26.33
C GLY A 25 7.29 5.20 25.83
N PHE A 26 6.75 6.42 25.71
CA PHE A 26 7.56 7.60 25.36
C PHE A 26 8.69 7.82 26.38
N GLY A 27 9.94 7.81 25.89
CA GLY A 27 11.14 7.99 26.73
C GLY A 27 11.69 6.70 27.34
N GLY A 28 11.06 5.55 27.06
CA GLY A 28 11.58 4.22 27.39
C GLY A 28 12.36 3.59 26.23
N THR A 29 12.65 2.29 26.36
CA THR A 29 13.31 1.48 25.32
C THR A 29 12.39 1.13 24.16
N ASP A 30 11.09 0.99 24.43
CA ASP A 30 10.09 0.51 23.49
C ASP A 30 8.90 1.47 23.41
N LEU A 31 8.52 1.81 22.18
CA LEU A 31 7.29 2.57 21.88
C LEU A 31 6.24 1.58 21.39
N GLU A 32 5.11 1.54 22.07
CA GLU A 32 3.97 0.72 21.67
C GLU A 32 2.88 1.61 21.07
N VAL A 33 2.36 1.21 19.91
CA VAL A 33 1.28 1.90 19.19
C VAL A 33 0.10 0.94 19.06
N PHE A 34 -1.06 1.38 19.53
CA PHE A 34 -2.31 0.64 19.49
C PHE A 34 -3.22 1.20 18.42
N THR A 35 -3.75 0.33 17.56
CA THR A 35 -4.66 0.68 16.47
C THR A 35 -5.94 -0.15 16.54
N ALA A 36 -6.96 0.27 15.81
CA ALA A 36 -8.22 -0.47 15.75
C ALA A 36 -8.02 -1.88 15.20
N LEU A 37 -8.57 -2.87 15.91
CA LEU A 37 -8.51 -4.27 15.53
C LEU A 37 -9.19 -4.50 14.17
N ARG A 38 -8.61 -5.39 13.37
CA ARG A 38 -9.10 -5.84 12.08
C ARG A 38 -9.10 -7.36 12.03
N GLU A 39 -9.77 -7.94 11.05
CA GLU A 39 -9.90 -9.39 10.90
C GLU A 39 -8.56 -10.06 10.59
N GLY A 40 -7.68 -9.35 9.90
CA GLY A 40 -6.36 -9.83 9.52
C GLY A 40 -5.67 -8.90 8.54
N ASN A 41 -4.68 -9.41 7.82
CA ASN A 41 -3.93 -8.71 6.79
C ASN A 41 -4.00 -9.44 5.43
N ILE A 42 -3.37 -8.86 4.41
CA ILE A 42 -3.44 -9.43 3.05
C ILE A 42 -2.72 -10.79 2.93
N ASP A 43 -1.73 -11.11 3.77
CA ASP A 43 -1.11 -12.45 3.75
C ASP A 43 -2.16 -13.54 4.02
N ASP A 44 -3.05 -13.32 4.99
CA ASP A 44 -4.15 -14.25 5.28
C ASP A 44 -5.07 -14.49 4.07
N LEU A 45 -5.28 -13.45 3.25
CA LEU A 45 -6.14 -13.52 2.07
C LEU A 45 -5.40 -14.14 0.86
N ILE A 46 -4.08 -13.97 0.79
CA ILE A 46 -3.21 -14.65 -0.17
C ILE A 46 -3.21 -16.16 0.09
N GLU A 47 -3.06 -16.58 1.35
CA GLU A 47 -3.08 -17.99 1.75
C GLU A 47 -4.41 -18.67 1.42
N LYS A 48 -5.52 -17.92 1.51
CA LYS A 48 -6.86 -18.37 1.11
C LYS A 48 -7.11 -18.29 -0.40
N GLU A 49 -6.12 -17.90 -1.19
CA GLU A 49 -6.17 -17.70 -2.65
C GLU A 49 -7.28 -16.75 -3.12
N LEU A 50 -7.72 -15.82 -2.26
CA LEU A 50 -8.88 -14.95 -2.53
C LEU A 50 -8.70 -14.19 -3.85
N PHE A 51 -7.55 -13.55 -4.05
CA PHE A 51 -7.30 -12.67 -5.19
C PHE A 51 -7.16 -13.42 -6.51
N LEU A 52 -6.79 -14.71 -6.48
CA LEU A 52 -6.73 -15.56 -7.67
C LEU A 52 -8.14 -16.02 -8.08
N ARG A 53 -9.01 -16.24 -7.10
CA ARG A 53 -10.40 -16.65 -7.32
C ARG A 53 -11.34 -15.50 -7.67
N GLU A 54 -11.07 -14.31 -7.13
CA GLU A 54 -11.92 -13.13 -7.23
C GLU A 54 -11.08 -11.90 -7.60
N PRO A 55 -10.66 -11.75 -8.87
CA PRO A 55 -9.74 -10.69 -9.31
C PRO A 55 -10.21 -9.26 -9.02
N LYS A 56 -11.54 -9.05 -8.92
CA LYS A 56 -12.14 -7.76 -8.53
C LYS A 56 -11.60 -7.22 -7.20
N TRP A 57 -11.17 -8.09 -6.29
CA TRP A 57 -10.61 -7.66 -5.01
C TRP A 57 -9.20 -7.09 -5.14
N ALA A 58 -8.46 -7.43 -6.20
CA ALA A 58 -7.17 -6.81 -6.47
C ALA A 58 -7.32 -5.36 -6.98
N GLU A 59 -8.37 -5.08 -7.75
CA GLU A 59 -8.72 -3.72 -8.14
C GLU A 59 -9.15 -2.88 -6.93
N ALA A 60 -10.00 -3.43 -6.06
CA ALA A 60 -10.38 -2.77 -4.81
C ALA A 60 -9.17 -2.53 -3.88
N LEU A 61 -8.24 -3.49 -3.81
CA LEU A 61 -6.98 -3.35 -3.07
C LEU A 61 -6.12 -2.22 -3.64
N LEU A 62 -5.95 -2.17 -4.97
CA LEU A 62 -5.22 -1.11 -5.66
C LEU A 62 -5.84 0.26 -5.38
N HIS A 63 -7.15 0.41 -5.59
CA HIS A 63 -7.86 1.68 -5.43
C HIS A 63 -7.76 2.21 -4.00
N GLN A 64 -8.13 1.37 -3.02
CA GLN A 64 -8.14 1.76 -1.61
C GLN A 64 -6.74 2.07 -1.07
N THR A 65 -5.73 1.33 -1.52
CA THR A 65 -4.34 1.60 -1.11
C THR A 65 -3.81 2.88 -1.76
N LEU A 66 -4.15 3.16 -3.01
CA LEU A 66 -3.81 4.43 -3.67
C LEU A 66 -4.43 5.63 -2.95
N GLN A 67 -5.70 5.52 -2.52
CA GLN A 67 -6.37 6.58 -1.74
C GLN A 67 -5.61 6.85 -0.44
N ALA A 68 -5.22 5.79 0.29
CA ALA A 68 -4.40 5.93 1.49
C ALA A 68 -3.04 6.59 1.19
N LEU A 69 -2.36 6.16 0.13
CA LEU A 69 -1.05 6.70 -0.27
C LEU A 69 -1.13 8.17 -0.68
N ASP A 70 -2.16 8.56 -1.43
CA ASP A 70 -2.37 9.95 -1.82
C ASP A 70 -2.72 10.84 -0.61
N TYR A 71 -3.52 10.33 0.34
CA TYR A 71 -3.79 11.03 1.59
C TYR A 71 -2.50 11.24 2.42
N LEU A 72 -1.64 10.22 2.52
CA LEU A 72 -0.34 10.35 3.19
C LEU A 72 0.52 11.40 2.49
N ALA A 73 0.61 11.35 1.16
CA ALA A 73 1.36 12.32 0.37
C ALA A 73 0.84 13.75 0.58
N PHE A 74 -0.48 13.95 0.61
CA PHE A 74 -1.11 15.23 0.93
C PHE A 74 -0.73 15.75 2.33
N LYS A 75 -0.54 14.85 3.30
CA LYS A 75 -0.06 15.19 4.65
C LYS A 75 1.46 15.33 4.75
N GLY A 76 2.20 15.18 3.64
CA GLY A 76 3.66 15.20 3.61
C GLY A 76 4.29 13.96 4.28
N ILE A 77 3.58 12.84 4.30
CA ILE A 77 3.93 11.61 5.00
C ILE A 77 4.10 10.48 4.00
N VAL A 78 4.90 9.51 4.43
CA VAL A 78 5.39 8.40 3.63
C VAL A 78 5.31 7.13 4.48
N HIS A 79 4.88 6.01 3.90
CA HIS A 79 4.68 4.75 4.63
C HIS A 79 5.91 3.80 4.70
N ARG A 80 6.71 3.76 3.65
CA ARG A 80 7.92 2.96 3.27
C ARG A 80 7.75 1.45 3.12
N ASP A 81 6.80 0.88 3.83
CA ASP A 81 6.69 -0.56 3.97
C ASP A 81 5.31 -1.07 3.51
N VAL A 82 4.87 -0.63 2.33
CA VAL A 82 3.66 -1.19 1.72
C VAL A 82 3.96 -2.61 1.28
N LYS A 83 3.38 -3.56 1.99
CA LYS A 83 3.49 -5.01 1.77
C LYS A 83 2.22 -5.69 2.29
N PRO A 84 1.94 -6.95 1.92
CA PRO A 84 0.74 -7.65 2.36
C PRO A 84 0.48 -7.61 3.87
N ALA A 85 1.50 -7.87 4.70
CA ALA A 85 1.41 -7.82 6.16
C ALA A 85 0.96 -6.46 6.74
N ASN A 86 1.19 -5.36 6.01
CA ASN A 86 0.91 -3.98 6.45
C ASN A 86 -0.37 -3.40 5.83
N ILE A 87 -1.14 -4.23 5.13
CA ILE A 87 -2.48 -3.87 4.64
C ILE A 87 -3.48 -4.76 5.38
N LEU A 88 -4.26 -4.16 6.27
CA LEU A 88 -5.28 -4.84 7.05
C LEU A 88 -6.59 -4.94 6.27
N TYR A 89 -7.39 -5.97 6.51
CA TYR A 89 -8.72 -6.10 5.92
C TYR A 89 -9.83 -6.19 6.96
N GLN A 90 -11.02 -5.77 6.55
CA GLN A 90 -12.28 -5.98 7.26
C GLN A 90 -13.35 -6.36 6.25
N SER A 91 -14.02 -7.50 6.46
CA SER A 91 -15.16 -7.92 5.64
C SER A 91 -16.36 -6.98 5.82
N LEU A 92 -17.04 -6.67 4.73
CA LEU A 92 -18.26 -5.84 4.71
C LEU A 92 -19.51 -6.73 4.69
N SER A 93 -20.58 -6.29 5.36
CA SER A 93 -21.85 -7.05 5.47
C SER A 93 -22.53 -7.29 4.12
N GLY A 94 -22.32 -6.43 3.13
CA GLY A 94 -22.81 -6.59 1.76
C GLY A 94 -21.91 -7.42 0.84
N GLY A 95 -20.86 -8.04 1.39
CA GLY A 95 -19.77 -8.64 0.63
C GLY A 95 -18.66 -7.65 0.30
N GLY A 96 -17.44 -8.14 0.24
CA GLY A 96 -16.23 -7.35 -0.04
C GLY A 96 -15.46 -6.92 1.19
N TYR A 97 -14.46 -6.06 0.94
CA TYR A 97 -13.42 -5.75 1.92
C TYR A 97 -13.12 -4.25 1.96
N THR A 98 -12.94 -3.75 3.18
CA THR A 98 -12.19 -2.51 3.41
C THR A 98 -10.75 -2.86 3.67
N PHE A 99 -9.84 -2.22 2.94
CA PHE A 99 -8.40 -2.34 3.09
C PHE A 99 -7.83 -1.07 3.73
N GLN A 100 -6.97 -1.24 4.73
CA GLN A 100 -6.40 -0.14 5.48
C GLN A 100 -4.90 -0.33 5.72
N LEU A 101 -4.12 0.72 5.46
CA LEU A 101 -2.69 0.73 5.77
C LEU A 101 -2.43 0.84 7.28
N THR A 102 -1.40 0.14 7.74
CA THR A 102 -0.89 0.13 9.12
C THR A 102 0.64 0.10 9.13
N ASP A 103 1.26 0.29 10.29
CA ASP A 103 2.71 0.15 10.50
C ASP A 103 3.54 1.18 9.69
N PHE A 104 3.33 2.44 10.02
CA PHE A 104 4.08 3.58 9.49
C PHE A 104 5.46 3.66 10.17
N GLY A 105 6.37 2.76 9.78
CA GLY A 105 7.77 2.83 10.18
C GLY A 105 8.39 4.18 9.81
N LEU A 106 9.21 4.71 10.73
CA LEU A 106 9.64 6.11 10.75
C LEU A 106 10.11 6.66 9.38
N CYS A 107 9.58 7.83 9.05
CA CYS A 107 9.40 8.40 7.70
C CYS A 107 10.66 8.59 6.82
N ASN A 108 10.51 8.52 5.47
CA ASN A 108 11.21 9.27 4.38
C ASN A 108 11.04 8.61 2.95
N LEU A 109 10.33 9.23 2.00
CA LEU A 109 9.96 8.69 0.65
C LEU A 109 9.18 7.34 0.56
N VAL A 110 7.94 7.40 0.07
CA VAL A 110 7.14 6.25 -0.43
C VAL A 110 6.74 6.53 -1.83
N ASP A 111 6.71 5.44 -2.56
CA ASP A 111 6.36 5.47 -3.94
C ASP A 111 5.42 4.32 -4.27
N VAL A 112 4.58 4.55 -5.25
CA VAL A 112 3.66 3.56 -5.84
C VAL A 112 4.38 2.27 -6.27
N TRP A 113 5.71 2.30 -6.38
CA TRP A 113 6.57 1.13 -6.54
C TRP A 113 6.28 0.01 -5.53
N SER A 114 6.21 0.30 -4.23
CA SER A 114 6.00 -0.75 -3.22
C SER A 114 4.60 -1.36 -3.34
N LEU A 115 3.60 -0.55 -3.70
CA LEU A 115 2.26 -1.04 -4.01
C LEU A 115 2.26 -1.91 -5.27
N PHE A 116 3.00 -1.53 -6.31
CA PHE A 116 3.16 -2.36 -7.51
C PHE A 116 3.76 -3.73 -7.15
N VAL A 117 4.87 -3.75 -6.39
CA VAL A 117 5.50 -4.99 -5.92
C VAL A 117 4.53 -5.84 -5.11
N THR A 118 3.75 -5.21 -4.23
CA THR A 118 2.70 -5.87 -3.45
C THR A 118 1.67 -6.53 -4.34
N LEU A 119 1.16 -5.83 -5.36
CA LEU A 119 0.18 -6.37 -6.30
C LEU A 119 0.77 -7.51 -7.14
N ALA A 120 2.01 -7.38 -7.60
CA ALA A 120 2.70 -8.44 -8.33
C ALA A 120 2.83 -9.71 -7.48
N TYR A 121 3.12 -9.57 -6.18
CA TYR A 121 3.17 -10.68 -5.24
C TYR A 121 1.77 -11.27 -4.96
N VAL A 122 0.78 -10.41 -4.66
CA VAL A 122 -0.62 -10.80 -4.40
C VAL A 122 -1.21 -11.60 -5.56
N LEU A 123 -1.01 -11.15 -6.78
CA LEU A 123 -1.51 -11.79 -8.00
C LEU A 123 -0.57 -12.85 -8.58
N ASN A 124 0.60 -13.06 -7.94
CA ASN A 124 1.67 -13.93 -8.44
C ASN A 124 2.02 -13.66 -9.91
N ALA A 125 2.05 -12.38 -10.30
CA ALA A 125 2.26 -11.95 -11.68
C ALA A 125 3.59 -12.44 -12.23
N ASN A 126 3.57 -13.15 -13.36
CA ASN A 126 4.77 -13.78 -13.93
C ASN A 126 5.55 -14.66 -12.92
N GLU A 127 4.81 -15.42 -12.10
CA GLU A 127 5.37 -16.27 -11.03
C GLU A 127 6.22 -15.47 -10.02
N PHE A 128 5.82 -14.23 -9.70
CA PHE A 128 6.57 -13.30 -8.85
C PHE A 128 7.06 -13.92 -7.54
N ARG A 129 6.25 -14.79 -6.92
CA ARG A 129 6.55 -15.43 -5.64
C ARG A 129 7.75 -16.40 -5.72
N LYS A 130 8.12 -16.86 -6.92
CA LYS A 130 9.28 -17.72 -7.16
C LYS A 130 10.51 -16.97 -7.65
N LYS A 131 10.40 -15.65 -7.89
CA LYS A 131 11.52 -14.83 -8.38
C LYS A 131 12.60 -14.69 -7.31
N ARG A 132 13.81 -14.40 -7.77
CA ARG A 132 14.98 -14.14 -6.92
C ARG A 132 15.14 -12.66 -6.66
N PHE A 133 15.47 -12.32 -5.41
CA PHE A 133 15.61 -10.93 -4.96
C PHE A 133 16.95 -10.66 -4.26
N ASP A 134 17.98 -11.45 -4.57
CA ASP A 134 19.29 -11.39 -3.90
C ASP A 134 20.04 -10.08 -4.19
N THR A 135 19.86 -9.52 -5.39
CA THR A 135 20.53 -8.29 -5.83
C THR A 135 19.52 -7.25 -6.31
N ASN A 136 19.90 -5.97 -6.30
CA ASN A 136 19.06 -4.89 -6.84
C ASN A 136 18.74 -5.10 -8.33
N ALA A 137 19.69 -5.59 -9.12
CA ALA A 137 19.47 -5.91 -10.53
C ALA A 137 18.38 -6.99 -10.72
N LEU A 138 18.41 -8.05 -9.89
CA LEU A 138 17.39 -9.10 -9.93
C LEU A 138 16.02 -8.59 -9.46
N ARG A 139 15.98 -7.72 -8.44
CA ARG A 139 14.75 -7.07 -7.97
C ARG A 139 14.11 -6.22 -9.07
N ILE A 140 14.90 -5.34 -9.69
CA ILE A 140 14.42 -4.49 -10.79
C ILE A 140 13.93 -5.35 -11.93
N ARG A 141 14.69 -6.38 -12.33
CA ARG A 141 14.29 -7.30 -13.39
C ARG A 141 12.96 -7.99 -13.10
N ALA A 142 12.80 -8.56 -11.91
CA ALA A 142 11.55 -9.23 -11.53
C ALA A 142 10.35 -8.27 -11.60
N VAL A 143 10.52 -7.01 -11.16
CA VAL A 143 9.48 -5.98 -11.23
C VAL A 143 9.15 -5.59 -12.67
N GLN A 144 10.16 -5.37 -13.52
CA GLN A 144 9.94 -5.07 -14.94
C GLN A 144 9.24 -6.22 -15.67
N GLU A 145 9.67 -7.46 -15.44
CA GLU A 145 9.04 -8.64 -16.03
C GLU A 145 7.58 -8.81 -15.57
N ALA A 146 7.22 -8.37 -14.36
CA ALA A 146 5.84 -8.33 -13.90
C ALA A 146 5.03 -7.20 -14.56
N ALA A 147 5.65 -6.04 -14.82
CA ALA A 147 5.03 -4.90 -15.50
C ALA A 147 4.64 -5.22 -16.96
N ASP A 148 5.39 -6.11 -17.61
CA ASP A 148 5.11 -6.57 -18.98
C ASP A 148 3.86 -7.47 -19.10
N VAL A 149 3.37 -8.01 -17.97
CA VAL A 149 2.16 -8.84 -17.94
C VAL A 149 0.95 -8.00 -18.35
N ALA A 150 0.09 -8.53 -19.23
CA ALA A 150 -1.03 -7.79 -19.82
C ALA A 150 -1.94 -7.10 -18.78
N GLY A 151 -2.23 -7.75 -17.65
CA GLY A 151 -3.04 -7.19 -16.57
C GLY A 151 -2.37 -6.07 -15.77
N PHE A 152 -1.05 -5.89 -15.89
CA PHE A 152 -0.27 -4.89 -15.16
C PHE A 152 0.09 -3.67 -16.01
N ARG A 153 -0.08 -3.73 -17.35
CA ARG A 153 0.14 -2.59 -18.25
C ARG A 153 -0.54 -1.29 -17.80
N PRO A 154 -1.79 -1.27 -17.26
CA PRO A 154 -2.40 -0.03 -16.79
C PRO A 154 -1.62 0.68 -15.67
N ILE A 155 -0.87 -0.09 -14.87
CA ILE A 155 -0.11 0.39 -13.71
C ILE A 155 1.42 0.36 -13.92
N GLN A 156 1.91 0.14 -15.14
CA GLN A 156 3.35 0.05 -15.43
C GLN A 156 4.14 1.31 -14.97
N ASP A 157 3.49 2.48 -14.96
CA ASP A 157 4.11 3.75 -14.58
C ASP A 157 4.47 3.79 -13.08
N MET A 158 3.87 2.88 -12.27
CA MET A 158 4.25 2.66 -10.87
C MET A 158 5.58 1.91 -10.73
N ALA A 159 5.98 1.17 -11.76
CA ALA A 159 7.18 0.36 -11.83
C ALA A 159 8.33 1.04 -12.59
N ILE A 160 8.26 2.34 -12.85
CA ILE A 160 9.39 3.09 -13.43
C ILE A 160 10.55 3.10 -12.42
N VAL A 161 11.77 2.80 -12.85
CA VAL A 161 12.93 2.67 -11.94
C VAL A 161 13.37 4.02 -11.38
N ASP A 162 13.39 5.07 -12.21
CA ASP A 162 13.70 6.43 -11.78
C ASP A 162 12.52 7.04 -10.98
N PRO A 163 12.68 7.34 -9.68
CA PRO A 163 11.61 7.93 -8.88
C PRO A 163 11.13 9.30 -9.39
N LYS A 164 11.93 10.04 -10.15
CA LYS A 164 11.53 11.36 -10.70
C LYS A 164 10.53 11.24 -11.84
N GLU A 165 10.61 10.15 -12.58
CA GLU A 165 9.74 9.86 -13.73
C GLU A 165 8.56 8.95 -13.35
N ARG A 166 8.56 8.43 -12.11
CA ARG A 166 7.54 7.51 -11.63
C ARG A 166 6.25 8.25 -11.30
N ALA A 167 5.12 7.65 -11.65
CA ALA A 167 3.82 8.23 -11.39
C ALA A 167 3.55 8.39 -9.88
N SER A 168 2.87 9.47 -9.48
CA SER A 168 2.39 9.60 -8.11
C SER A 168 1.10 8.80 -7.88
N ALA A 169 0.73 8.56 -6.61
CA ALA A 169 -0.56 7.94 -6.29
C ALA A 169 -1.74 8.73 -6.89
N ALA A 170 -1.67 10.07 -6.82
CA ALA A 170 -2.60 10.99 -7.46
C ALA A 170 -2.75 10.74 -8.97
N ALA A 171 -1.63 10.60 -9.69
CA ALA A 171 -1.62 10.40 -11.13
C ALA A 171 -2.26 9.05 -11.51
N ILE A 172 -2.01 8.00 -10.74
CA ILE A 172 -2.65 6.69 -10.95
C ILE A 172 -4.15 6.75 -10.65
N LEU A 173 -4.56 7.46 -9.58
CA LEU A 173 -5.97 7.68 -9.27
C LEU A 173 -6.70 8.42 -10.40
N ASP A 174 -6.09 9.47 -10.97
CA ASP A 174 -6.66 10.18 -12.13
C ASP A 174 -6.76 9.25 -13.35
N LYS A 175 -5.70 8.48 -13.63
CA LYS A 175 -5.60 7.61 -14.81
C LYS A 175 -6.61 6.47 -14.79
N LEU A 176 -6.79 5.81 -13.64
CA LEU A 176 -7.55 4.55 -13.55
C LEU A 176 -8.93 4.71 -12.90
N PHE A 177 -9.09 5.71 -12.03
CA PHE A 177 -10.28 5.89 -11.20
C PHE A 177 -10.90 7.28 -11.37
N ASN A 178 -10.58 8.00 -12.45
CA ASN A 178 -11.07 9.37 -12.73
C ASN A 178 -10.82 10.38 -11.60
N GLY A 179 -9.85 10.10 -10.72
CA GLY A 179 -9.52 10.90 -9.54
C GLY A 179 -10.38 10.61 -8.30
N GLU A 180 -11.21 9.56 -8.32
CA GLU A 180 -12.06 9.18 -7.20
C GLU A 180 -11.22 8.82 -5.95
N GLY A 181 -11.51 9.50 -4.84
CA GLY A 181 -10.83 9.30 -3.54
C GLY A 181 -9.46 9.97 -3.43
N ARG A 182 -9.12 10.85 -4.38
CA ARG A 182 -7.93 11.70 -4.29
C ARG A 182 -8.08 12.76 -3.19
N SER A 183 -7.03 12.94 -2.41
CA SER A 183 -6.84 13.96 -1.37
C SER A 183 -5.98 15.14 -1.85
N THR A 184 -4.98 14.89 -2.70
CA THR A 184 -4.17 15.96 -3.31
C THR A 184 -5.00 16.78 -4.29
N ARG A 185 -4.82 18.10 -4.32
CA ARG A 185 -5.58 18.97 -5.23
C ARG A 185 -5.11 18.78 -6.68
N ARG A 186 -6.01 19.00 -7.64
CA ARG A 186 -5.65 19.21 -9.05
C ARG A 186 -5.08 20.62 -9.16
N ASP A 187 -3.86 20.73 -9.65
CA ASP A 187 -3.26 22.02 -10.03
C ASP A 187 -3.92 22.57 -11.31
#